data_AF-A0A966CH27-F1
#
_entry.id   AF-A0A966CH27-F1
#
_cell.length_a   1.000
_cell.length_b   1.000
_cell.length_c   1.000
_cell.angle_alpha   90.00
_cell.angle_beta   90.00
_cell.angle_gamma   90.00
#
_symmetry.space_group_name_H-M   'P 1'
#
loop_
_entity.id
_entity.type
_entity.pdbx_description
1 polymer ?
#
loop_
_entity_poly.entity_id
_entity_poly.type
_entity_poly.pdbx_seq_one_letter_code
_entity_poly.pdbx_strand_id
1 'polypeptide(L)'
;MKKTSTAKSGQTEIAEMRSEYNFDYRQARPNRFAGRIDKNRLVVVLDPDIAEVFTTPESVNTVLRALINTMPKVRKPRMNHKSPTQTAAQERA
;
A
#
# COMPACT_ATOMS: atom_id res chain seq x y z
N MET A 1 13.57 16.42 39.73
CA MET A 1 13.46 16.47 38.25
C MET A 1 14.46 15.49 37.65
N LYS A 2 14.03 14.44 36.96
CA LYS A 2 14.94 13.51 36.24
C LYS A 2 14.98 13.93 34.76
N LYS A 3 16.17 14.25 34.27
CA LYS A 3 16.43 14.67 32.88
C LYS A 3 16.45 13.45 31.97
N THR A 4 15.73 13.51 30.86
CA THR A 4 15.69 12.50 29.80
C THR A 4 16.97 12.58 28.97
N SER A 5 17.68 11.46 28.83
CA SER A 5 18.88 11.36 27.99
C SER A 5 18.47 11.29 26.52
N THR A 6 18.99 12.21 25.72
CA THR A 6 18.82 12.37 24.28
C THR A 6 19.12 11.06 23.53
N ALA A 7 18.20 10.65 22.65
CA ALA A 7 18.37 9.48 21.80
C ALA A 7 19.56 9.68 20.85
N LYS A 8 20.64 8.93 21.08
CA LYS A 8 21.77 8.86 20.16
C LYS A 8 21.32 8.02 18.96
N SER A 9 21.28 8.64 17.77
CA SER A 9 21.12 7.96 16.49
C SER A 9 22.35 7.08 16.25
N GLY A 10 22.37 5.91 16.87
CA GLY A 10 23.34 4.87 16.55
C GLY A 10 23.01 4.37 15.16
N GLN A 11 23.95 4.54 14.23
CA GLN A 11 24.04 3.63 13.10
C GLN A 11 24.07 2.23 13.71
N THR A 12 22.98 1.48 13.55
CA THR A 12 22.91 0.10 13.99
C THR A 12 23.95 -0.64 13.16
N GLU A 13 25.14 -0.85 13.75
CA GLU A 13 26.05 -1.90 13.30
C GLU A 13 25.18 -3.15 13.19
N ILE A 14 24.91 -3.58 11.96
CA ILE A 14 24.13 -4.78 11.70
C ILE A 14 24.98 -5.88 12.33
N ALA A 15 24.55 -6.35 13.51
CA ALA A 15 25.22 -7.45 14.18
C ALA A 15 25.39 -8.57 13.16
N GLU A 16 26.64 -8.90 12.86
CA GLU A 16 26.98 -9.87 11.82
C GLU A 16 26.27 -11.18 12.15
N MET A 17 25.49 -11.71 11.20
CA MET A 17 24.79 -12.96 11.42
C MET A 17 25.83 -14.06 11.64
N ARG A 18 25.58 -14.96 12.60
CA ARG A 18 26.47 -16.11 12.83
C ARG A 18 26.60 -16.93 11.55
N SER A 19 27.76 -17.55 11.37
CA SER A 19 28.07 -18.37 10.20
C SER A 19 27.05 -19.47 9.92
N GLU A 20 26.37 -19.99 10.95
CA GLU A 20 25.29 -20.98 10.86
C GLU A 20 24.04 -20.49 10.11
N TYR A 21 23.85 -19.18 9.97
CA TYR A 21 22.73 -18.58 9.23
C TYR A 21 23.07 -18.27 7.76
N ASN A 22 24.25 -18.66 7.27
CA ASN A 22 24.61 -18.55 5.85
C ASN A 22 24.03 -19.73 5.05
N PHE A 23 22.74 -19.64 4.71
CA PHE A 23 22.05 -20.66 3.94
C PHE A 23 22.33 -20.53 2.43
N ASP A 24 22.61 -21.65 1.74
CA ASP A 24 22.65 -21.69 0.28
C ASP A 24 21.22 -21.80 -0.28
N TYR A 25 20.62 -20.64 -0.59
CA TYR A 25 19.28 -20.56 -1.13
C TYR A 25 19.12 -21.20 -2.52
N ARG A 26 20.20 -21.55 -3.24
CA ARG A 26 20.13 -22.28 -4.51
C ARG A 26 19.71 -23.74 -4.32
N GLN A 27 19.96 -24.29 -3.13
CA GLN A 27 19.53 -25.63 -2.72
C GLN A 27 18.19 -25.60 -1.95
N ALA A 28 17.62 -24.43 -1.71
CA ALA A 28 16.39 -24.30 -0.96
C ALA A 28 15.20 -24.87 -1.76
N ARG A 29 14.28 -25.51 -1.06
CA ARG A 29 13.03 -25.98 -1.67
C ARG A 29 12.15 -24.76 -2.00
N PRO A 30 11.44 -24.77 -3.14
CA PRO A 30 10.47 -23.73 -3.46
C PRO A 30 9.45 -23.58 -2.33
N ASN A 31 9.10 -22.33 -2.00
CA ASN A 31 8.15 -22.04 -0.93
C ASN A 31 6.78 -22.67 -1.26
N ARG A 32 6.33 -23.63 -0.43
CA ARG A 32 5.04 -24.35 -0.57
C ARG A 32 3.80 -23.45 -0.54
N PHE A 33 3.95 -22.19 -0.14
CA PHE A 33 2.90 -21.18 -0.09
C PHE A 33 2.96 -20.20 -1.26
N ALA A 34 4.08 -20.11 -1.98
CA ALA A 34 4.26 -19.13 -3.06
C ALA A 34 3.28 -19.32 -4.23
N GLY A 35 2.74 -20.53 -4.41
CA GLY A 35 1.70 -20.82 -5.42
C GLY A 35 0.27 -20.84 -4.88
N ARG A 36 0.05 -20.64 -3.58
CA ARG A 36 -1.31 -20.70 -2.99
C ARG A 36 -2.09 -19.40 -3.13
N ILE A 37 -1.39 -18.31 -3.40
CA ILE A 37 -1.98 -16.99 -3.62
C ILE A 37 -1.81 -16.70 -5.10
N ASP A 38 -2.93 -16.62 -5.82
CA ASP A 38 -2.90 -16.17 -7.21
C ASP A 38 -2.24 -14.79 -7.26
N LYS A 39 -1.35 -14.57 -8.23
CA LYS A 39 -0.68 -13.28 -8.41
C LYS A 39 -1.66 -12.10 -8.55
N ASN A 40 -2.90 -12.41 -8.93
CA ASN A 40 -3.97 -11.44 -9.14
C ASN A 40 -4.89 -11.29 -7.92
N ARG A 41 -4.60 -11.96 -6.80
CA ARG A 41 -5.42 -11.89 -5.59
C ARG A 41 -5.06 -10.65 -4.77
N LEU A 42 -5.98 -9.69 -4.74
CA LEU A 42 -5.90 -8.53 -3.86
C LEU A 42 -6.36 -8.91 -2.44
N VAL A 43 -5.53 -8.61 -1.45
CA VAL A 43 -5.87 -8.75 -0.02
C VAL A 43 -6.18 -7.37 0.54
N VAL A 44 -7.34 -7.23 1.17
CA VAL A 44 -7.78 -6.00 1.84
C VAL A 44 -7.96 -6.32 3.32
N VAL A 45 -7.44 -5.45 4.18
CA VAL A 45 -7.62 -5.55 5.62
C VAL A 45 -8.90 -4.80 5.99
N LEU A 46 -9.78 -5.45 6.73
CA LEU A 46 -10.97 -4.84 7.32
C LEU A 46 -10.67 -4.50 8.79
N ASP A 47 -11.33 -3.47 9.29
CA ASP A 47 -11.29 -3.17 10.72
C ASP A 47 -12.00 -4.27 11.52
N PRO A 48 -11.62 -4.51 12.79
CA PRO A 48 -12.13 -5.64 13.58
C PRO A 48 -13.66 -5.65 13.74
N ASP A 49 -14.25 -4.49 13.96
CA ASP A 49 -15.70 -4.28 14.08
C ASP A 49 -16.45 -4.64 12.77
N ILE A 50 -15.85 -4.31 11.62
CA ILE A 50 -16.40 -4.66 10.31
C ILE A 50 -16.26 -6.17 10.05
N ALA A 51 -15.13 -6.76 10.44
CA ALA A 51 -14.85 -8.18 10.26
C ALA A 51 -15.76 -9.09 11.10
N GLU A 52 -16.22 -8.62 12.27
CA GLU A 52 -17.22 -9.33 13.09
C GLU A 52 -18.56 -9.48 12.36
N VAL A 53 -18.96 -8.46 11.60
CA VAL A 53 -20.23 -8.47 10.84
C VAL A 53 -20.06 -9.19 9.50
N PHE A 54 -18.92 -8.97 8.83
CA PHE A 54 -18.65 -9.50 7.50
C PHE A 54 -17.59 -10.60 7.52
N THR A 55 -18.05 -11.84 7.71
CA THR A 55 -17.18 -13.01 7.83
C THR A 55 -16.73 -13.60 6.49
N THR A 56 -17.37 -13.23 5.38
CA THR A 56 -17.06 -13.76 4.04
C THR A 56 -16.82 -12.66 3.01
N PRO A 57 -15.89 -12.87 2.05
CA PRO A 57 -15.64 -11.89 0.99
C PRO A 57 -16.86 -11.70 0.08
N GLU A 58 -17.70 -12.72 -0.09
CA GLU A 58 -18.94 -12.65 -0.87
C GLU A 58 -19.94 -11.64 -0.25
N SER A 59 -20.08 -11.66 1.08
CA SER A 59 -20.97 -10.76 1.81
C SER A 59 -20.53 -9.30 1.65
N VAL A 60 -19.23 -9.02 1.86
CA VAL A 60 -18.65 -7.67 1.67
C VAL A 60 -18.87 -7.19 0.24
N ASN A 61 -18.50 -8.01 -0.74
CA ASN A 61 -18.59 -7.63 -2.14
C ASN A 61 -20.02 -7.37 -2.59
N THR A 62 -21.00 -8.10 -2.07
CA THR A 62 -22.41 -7.90 -2.38
C THR A 62 -22.89 -6.53 -1.91
N VAL A 63 -22.58 -6.17 -0.66
CA VAL A 63 -22.97 -4.87 -0.09
C VAL A 63 -22.26 -3.71 -0.80
N LEU A 64 -20.94 -3.82 -1.01
CA LEU A 64 -20.19 -2.76 -1.70
C LEU A 64 -20.67 -2.54 -3.14
N ARG A 65 -21.02 -3.61 -3.86
CA ARG A 65 -21.60 -3.49 -5.22
C ARG A 65 -22.98 -2.85 -5.21
N ALA A 66 -23.83 -3.21 -4.25
CA ALA A 66 -25.13 -2.57 -4.09
C ALA A 66 -24.98 -1.06 -3.80
N LEU A 67 -24.05 -0.69 -2.93
CA LEU A 67 -23.71 0.70 -2.61
C LEU A 67 -23.19 1.46 -3.84
N ILE A 68 -22.31 0.87 -4.64
CA ILE A 68 -21.80 1.46 -5.88
C ILE A 68 -22.94 1.75 -6.87
N ASN A 69 -23.93 0.86 -6.95
CA ASN A 69 -25.07 1.03 -7.86
C ASN A 69 -26.03 2.13 -7.42
N THR A 70 -26.15 2.38 -6.11
CA THR A 70 -27.06 3.40 -5.56
C THR A 70 -26.39 4.75 -5.37
N MET A 71 -25.06 4.79 -5.26
CA MET A 71 -24.33 6.03 -5.09
C MET A 71 -24.40 6.91 -6.35
N PRO A 72 -24.65 8.23 -6.19
CA PRO A 72 -24.58 9.16 -7.30
C PRO A 72 -23.17 9.14 -7.89
N LYS A 73 -23.08 8.95 -9.21
CA LYS A 73 -21.80 8.98 -9.93
C LYS A 73 -21.13 10.32 -9.67
N VAL A 74 -20.09 10.31 -8.83
CA VAL A 74 -19.21 11.46 -8.65
C VAL A 74 -18.62 11.75 -10.02
N ARG A 75 -19.08 12.85 -10.64
CA ARG A 75 -18.52 13.31 -11.91
C ARG A 75 -17.06 13.64 -11.63
N LYS A 76 -16.14 12.84 -12.16
CA LYS A 76 -14.71 13.16 -12.13
C LYS A 76 -14.57 14.60 -12.66
N PRO A 77 -14.03 15.55 -11.87
CA PRO A 77 -13.79 16.88 -12.38
C PRO A 77 -12.87 16.72 -13.59
N ARG A 78 -13.33 17.22 -14.75
CA ARG A 78 -12.48 17.32 -15.93
C ARG A 78 -11.34 18.25 -15.53
N MET A 79 -10.14 17.71 -15.32
CA MET A 79 -8.95 18.56 -15.20
C MET A 79 -8.81 19.28 -16.54
N ASN A 80 -9.18 20.55 -16.57
CA ASN A 80 -8.88 21.43 -17.68
C ASN A 80 -7.37 21.60 -17.71
N HIS A 81 -6.70 20.83 -18.57
CA HIS A 81 -5.30 21.05 -18.89
C HIS A 81 -5.29 22.32 -19.74
N LYS A 82 -5.05 23.48 -19.12
CA LYS A 82 -4.75 24.70 -19.87
C LYS A 82 -3.41 24.44 -20.57
N SER A 83 -3.45 24.28 -21.88
CA SER A 83 -2.25 24.27 -22.71
C SER A 83 -1.47 25.57 -22.45
N PRO A 84 -0.16 25.51 -22.15
CA PRO A 84 0.64 26.72 -22.00
C PRO A 84 0.97 27.25 -23.41
N THR A 85 0.05 28.02 -23.98
CA THR A 85 0.33 28.76 -25.22
C THR A 85 -0.29 30.14 -25.12
N GLN A 86 0.38 31.03 -24.39
CA GLN A 86 0.44 32.49 -24.60
C GLN A 86 1.07 33.17 -23.37
N THR A 87 2.39 33.22 -23.30
CA THR A 87 3.11 34.18 -22.42
C THR A 87 4.39 34.72 -23.07
N ALA A 88 4.59 34.53 -24.39
CA ALA A 88 5.83 34.90 -25.07
C ALA A 88 5.64 35.97 -26.16
N ALA A 89 4.80 36.99 -25.91
CA ALA A 89 4.60 38.08 -26.88
C ALA A 89 4.51 39.49 -26.27
N GLN A 90 5.00 39.69 -25.04
CA GLN A 90 4.89 40.99 -24.37
C GLN A 90 6.13 41.32 -23.52
N GLU A 91 7.31 41.28 -24.13
CA GLU A 91 8.48 42.00 -23.58
C GLU A 91 9.50 42.28 -24.67
N ARG A 92 9.12 43.08 -25.68
CA ARG A 92 10.06 43.87 -26.50
C ARG A 92 9.34 45.13 -26.98
N ALA A 93 9.49 46.19 -26.19
CA ALA A 93 9.35 47.59 -26.60
C ALA A 93 10.48 48.35 -25.91
#